data_AF-A0A3D3MXD1-F1
#
_entry.id   AF-A0A3D3MXD1-F1
#
_cell.length_a   1.000
_cell.length_b   1.000
_cell.length_c   1.000
_cell.angle_alpha   90.00
_cell.angle_beta   90.00
_cell.angle_gamma   90.00
#
_symmetry.space_group_name_H-M   'P 1'
#
loop_
_entity.id
_entity.type
_entity.pdbx_description
1 polymer ?
#
loop_
_entity_poly.entity_id
_entity_poly.type
_entity_poly.pdbx_seq_one_letter_code
_entity_poly.pdbx_strand_id
1 'polypeptide(L)'
;MSNKILQNISIKRNMKPEQDFEQYWKENRDRILQNDEEYKRAKDNLKMTSGADWLLFAIPIVGAILFMDWVPIQKELLKWVTSAGVAILLFVVCVWIKSLSTENSNPEEIEEKIKQKAREHFRLNHEP
;
A
#
# COMPACT_ATOMS: atom_id res chain seq x y z
N MET A 1 30.62 32.83 -21.26
CA MET A 1 30.96 31.48 -21.79
C MET A 1 31.26 30.46 -20.69
N SER A 2 31.87 30.84 -19.56
CA SER A 2 32.26 29.95 -18.46
C SER A 2 31.10 29.18 -17.78
N ASN A 3 29.94 29.82 -17.58
CA ASN A 3 28.81 29.20 -16.87
C ASN A 3 28.23 27.97 -17.60
N LYS A 4 28.14 28.00 -18.95
CA LYS A 4 27.64 26.86 -19.74
C LYS A 4 28.55 25.63 -19.67
N ILE A 5 29.87 25.83 -19.59
CA ILE A 5 30.84 24.73 -19.51
C ILE A 5 30.79 24.09 -18.12
N LEU A 6 30.71 24.90 -17.07
CA LEU A 6 30.56 24.39 -15.70
C LEU A 6 29.25 23.63 -15.49
N GLN A 7 28.14 24.11 -16.09
CA GLN A 7 26.88 23.38 -16.05
C GLN A 7 26.95 22.05 -16.80
N ASN A 8 27.49 22.01 -18.02
CA ASN A 8 27.64 20.74 -18.75
C ASN A 8 28.55 19.74 -18.02
N ILE A 9 29.63 20.20 -17.38
CA ILE A 9 30.51 19.33 -16.60
C ILE A 9 29.79 18.80 -15.36
N SER A 10 29.04 19.65 -14.64
CA SER A 10 28.27 19.25 -13.46
C SER A 10 27.18 18.23 -13.80
N ILE A 11 26.42 18.48 -14.88
CA ILE A 11 25.40 17.56 -15.40
C ILE A 11 26.02 16.21 -15.77
N LYS A 12 27.13 16.22 -16.51
CA LYS A 12 27.80 14.98 -16.94
C LYS A 12 28.42 14.21 -15.76
N ARG A 13 28.87 14.93 -14.73
CA ARG A 13 29.45 14.34 -13.51
C ARG A 13 28.37 13.72 -12.60
N ASN A 14 27.18 14.32 -12.53
CA ASN A 14 26.05 13.76 -11.79
C ASN A 14 25.32 12.63 -12.54
N MET A 15 25.36 12.61 -13.88
CA MET A 15 24.70 11.59 -14.70
C MET A 15 25.34 10.20 -14.61
N LYS A 16 26.67 10.11 -14.47
CA LYS A 16 27.37 8.82 -14.32
C LYS A 16 26.97 8.03 -13.07
N PRO A 17 27.11 8.57 -11.85
CA PRO A 17 26.73 7.86 -10.63
C PRO A 17 25.22 7.57 -10.56
N GLU A 18 24.39 8.41 -11.18
CA GLU A 18 22.95 8.16 -11.32
C GLU A 18 22.67 6.92 -12.18
N GLN A 19 23.31 6.81 -13.33
CA GLN A 19 23.16 5.65 -14.22
C GLN A 19 23.71 4.38 -13.58
N ASP A 20 24.85 4.48 -12.90
CA ASP A 20 25.47 3.36 -12.19
C ASP A 20 24.57 2.88 -11.03
N PHE A 21 23.95 3.80 -10.29
CA PHE A 21 22.98 3.46 -9.25
C PHE A 21 21.71 2.84 -9.80
N GLU A 22 21.12 3.40 -10.86
CA GLU A 22 19.89 2.85 -11.45
C GLU A 22 20.12 1.45 -12.02
N GLN A 23 21.30 1.17 -12.59
CA GLN A 23 21.67 -0.17 -13.01
C GLN A 23 21.85 -1.11 -11.81
N TYR A 24 22.57 -0.70 -10.78
CA TYR A 24 22.72 -1.45 -9.53
C TYR A 24 21.36 -1.76 -8.88
N TRP A 25 20.49 -0.75 -8.79
CA TRP A 25 19.13 -0.87 -8.27
C TRP A 25 18.34 -1.87 -9.12
N LYS A 26 18.33 -1.75 -10.44
CA LYS A 26 17.60 -2.67 -11.33
C LYS A 26 18.04 -4.13 -11.18
N GLU A 27 19.34 -4.37 -11.02
CA GLU A 27 19.91 -5.72 -10.87
C GLU A 27 19.69 -6.30 -9.46
N ASN A 28 19.59 -5.46 -8.42
CA ASN A 28 19.54 -5.90 -7.03
C ASN A 28 18.21 -5.61 -6.31
N ARG A 29 17.26 -4.94 -6.96
CA ARG A 29 16.00 -4.46 -6.37
C ARG A 29 15.28 -5.56 -5.61
N ASP A 30 15.03 -6.70 -6.24
CA ASP A 30 14.27 -7.77 -5.61
C ASP A 30 14.96 -8.32 -4.37
N ARG A 31 16.29 -8.41 -4.38
CA ARG A 31 17.07 -8.85 -3.21
C ARG A 31 17.05 -7.81 -2.10
N ILE A 32 17.21 -6.53 -2.42
CA ILE A 32 17.18 -5.42 -1.44
C ILE A 32 15.80 -5.33 -0.79
N LEU A 33 14.74 -5.37 -1.61
CA LEU A 33 13.35 -5.32 -1.13
C LEU A 33 12.99 -6.56 -0.30
N GLN A 34 13.46 -7.76 -0.67
CA GLN A 34 13.20 -8.98 0.12
C GLN A 34 14.02 -9.08 1.41
N ASN A 35 15.14 -8.36 1.51
CA ASN A 35 15.97 -8.35 2.71
C ASN A 35 15.48 -7.34 3.76
N ASP A 36 14.61 -6.41 3.36
CA ASP A 36 14.01 -5.43 4.26
C ASP A 36 12.75 -6.02 4.93
N GLU A 37 12.79 -6.16 6.25
CA GLU A 37 11.66 -6.69 7.03
C GLU A 37 10.44 -5.76 7.03
N GLU A 38 10.65 -4.45 6.89
CA GLU A 38 9.59 -3.44 6.82
C GLU A 38 8.83 -3.56 5.50
N TYR A 39 9.54 -3.77 4.38
CA TYR A 39 8.94 -4.07 3.08
C TYR A 39 8.18 -5.40 3.08
N LYS A 40 8.78 -6.45 3.63
CA LYS A 40 8.12 -7.75 3.76
C LYS A 40 6.84 -7.66 4.57
N ARG A 41 6.88 -6.96 5.71
CA ARG A 41 5.71 -6.75 6.57
C ARG A 41 4.63 -5.94 5.87
N ALA A 42 4.99 -4.88 5.14
CA ALA A 42 4.05 -4.09 4.36
C ALA A 42 3.41 -4.91 3.23
N LYS A 43 4.21 -5.70 2.51
CA LYS A 43 3.73 -6.60 1.45
C LYS A 43 2.84 -7.71 1.99
N ASP A 44 3.17 -8.30 3.14
CA ASP A 44 2.32 -9.29 3.80
C ASP A 44 1.04 -8.67 4.35
N ASN A 45 1.09 -7.46 4.90
CA ASN A 45 -0.11 -6.70 5.29
C ASN A 45 -0.99 -6.38 4.06
N LEU A 46 -0.38 -6.05 2.91
CA LEU A 46 -1.10 -5.82 1.66
C LEU A 46 -1.73 -7.12 1.12
N LYS A 47 -1.04 -8.25 1.27
CA LYS A 47 -1.55 -9.57 0.88
C LYS A 47 -2.66 -10.05 1.84
N MET A 48 -2.52 -9.77 3.14
CA MET A 48 -3.55 -10.02 4.15
C MET A 48 -4.77 -9.15 3.94
N THR A 49 -4.62 -7.86 3.58
CA THR A 49 -5.75 -7.01 3.23
C THR A 49 -6.50 -7.54 2.01
N SER A 50 -5.82 -8.07 0.99
CA SER A 50 -6.50 -8.70 -0.16
C SER A 50 -7.28 -9.98 0.19
N GLY A 51 -6.85 -10.76 1.18
CA GLY A 51 -7.60 -11.93 1.68
C GLY A 51 -8.70 -11.55 2.68
N ALA A 52 -8.43 -10.56 3.53
CA ALA A 52 -9.38 -9.96 4.45
C ALA A 52 -10.48 -9.21 3.69
N ASP A 53 -10.23 -8.72 2.49
CA ASP A 53 -11.24 -8.14 1.61
C ASP A 53 -12.36 -9.13 1.31
N TRP A 54 -12.05 -10.40 1.05
CA TRP A 54 -13.07 -11.41 0.84
C TRP A 54 -13.90 -11.67 2.10
N LEU A 55 -13.23 -11.64 3.27
CA LEU A 55 -13.89 -11.73 4.58
C LEU A 55 -14.76 -10.49 4.86
N LEU A 56 -14.31 -9.31 4.45
CA LEU A 56 -14.98 -8.01 4.61
C LEU A 56 -16.31 -7.96 3.84
N PHE A 57 -16.40 -8.66 2.70
CA PHE A 57 -17.66 -8.82 1.97
C PHE A 57 -18.57 -9.91 2.57
N ALA A 58 -18.00 -10.95 3.19
CA ALA A 58 -18.78 -12.07 3.75
C ALA A 58 -19.43 -11.74 5.11
N ILE A 59 -18.73 -11.01 5.98
CA ILE A 59 -19.21 -10.60 7.32
C ILE A 59 -20.55 -9.83 7.27
N PRO A 60 -20.73 -8.80 6.42
CA PRO A 60 -22.00 -8.07 6.35
C PRO A 60 -23.17 -8.94 5.85
N ILE A 61 -22.90 -9.93 4.99
CA ILE A 61 -23.93 -10.87 4.51
C ILE A 61 -24.38 -11.78 5.65
N VAL A 62 -23.44 -12.39 6.38
CA VAL A 62 -23.75 -13.27 7.52
C VAL A 62 -24.41 -12.48 8.66
N GLY A 63 -23.92 -11.27 8.94
CA GLY A 63 -24.52 -10.36 9.93
C GLY A 63 -25.96 -9.97 9.57
N ALA A 64 -26.26 -9.70 8.30
CA ALA A 64 -27.61 -9.37 7.85
C ALA A 64 -28.58 -10.57 7.97
N ILE A 65 -28.11 -11.79 7.70
CA ILE A 65 -28.91 -13.02 7.83
C ILE A 65 -29.25 -13.29 9.29
N LEU A 66 -28.26 -13.23 10.19
CA LEU A 66 -28.49 -13.43 11.64
C LEU A 66 -29.39 -12.33 12.24
N PHE A 67 -29.30 -11.10 11.74
CA PHE A 67 -30.18 -10.00 12.16
C PHE A 67 -31.64 -10.24 11.73
N MET A 68 -31.85 -10.93 10.61
CA MET A 68 -33.19 -11.26 10.11
C MET A 68 -33.95 -12.22 11.04
N ASP A 69 -33.24 -13.10 11.75
CA ASP A 69 -33.80 -14.04 12.73
C ASP A 69 -34.12 -13.37 14.08
N TRP A 70 -33.40 -12.33 14.47
CA TRP A 70 -33.58 -11.66 15.76
C TRP A 70 -34.69 -10.59 15.78
N VAL A 71 -35.25 -10.22 14.62
CA VAL A 71 -36.23 -9.15 14.49
C VAL A 71 -37.66 -9.71 14.44
N PRO A 72 -38.49 -9.50 15.50
CA PRO A 72 -39.88 -9.96 15.56
C PRO A 72 -40.83 -8.97 14.89
N ILE A 73 -40.53 -8.57 13.65
CA ILE A 73 -41.39 -7.67 12.87
C ILE A 73 -42.38 -8.50 12.06
N GLN A 74 -43.67 -8.33 12.33
CA GLN A 74 -44.77 -9.07 11.73
C GLN A 74 -45.01 -8.76 10.23
N LYS A 75 -44.40 -7.69 9.70
CA LYS A 75 -44.55 -7.27 8.30
C LYS A 75 -43.29 -7.56 7.49
N GLU A 76 -43.40 -8.49 6.53
CA GLU A 76 -42.29 -8.96 5.69
C GLU A 76 -41.53 -7.83 4.98
N LEU A 77 -42.24 -6.89 4.34
CA LEU A 77 -41.62 -5.76 3.64
C LEU A 77 -40.74 -4.90 4.56
N LEU A 78 -41.14 -4.71 5.82
CA LEU A 78 -40.39 -3.90 6.76
C LEU A 78 -39.14 -4.62 7.28
N LYS A 79 -39.19 -5.97 7.42
CA LYS A 79 -37.99 -6.78 7.71
C LYS A 79 -36.95 -6.69 6.59
N TRP A 80 -37.39 -6.77 5.33
CA TRP A 80 -36.51 -6.66 4.17
C TRP A 80 -35.83 -5.30 4.09
N VAL A 81 -36.58 -4.20 4.25
CA VAL A 81 -36.01 -2.84 4.23
C VAL A 81 -35.04 -2.62 5.39
N THR A 82 -35.37 -3.13 6.59
CA THR A 82 -34.49 -2.99 7.76
C THR A 82 -33.20 -3.80 7.60
N SER A 83 -33.30 -5.04 7.10
CA SER A 83 -32.13 -5.88 6.81
C SER A 83 -31.23 -5.26 5.73
N ALA A 84 -31.82 -4.74 4.65
CA ALA A 84 -31.08 -4.03 3.62
C ALA A 84 -30.36 -2.80 4.17
N GLY A 85 -31.03 -2.03 5.05
CA GLY A 85 -30.43 -0.89 5.73
C GLY A 85 -29.22 -1.28 6.58
N VAL A 86 -29.32 -2.35 7.36
CA VAL A 86 -28.22 -2.86 8.20
C VAL A 86 -27.05 -3.36 7.35
N ALA A 87 -27.33 -4.07 6.25
CA ALA A 87 -26.30 -4.55 5.33
C ALA A 87 -25.51 -3.37 4.71
N ILE A 88 -26.20 -2.31 4.29
CA ILE A 88 -25.58 -1.09 3.76
C ILE A 88 -24.75 -0.41 4.84
N LEU A 89 -25.25 -0.31 6.08
CA LEU A 89 -24.54 0.34 7.18
C LEU A 89 -23.25 -0.40 7.54
N LEU A 90 -23.31 -1.74 7.61
CA LEU A 90 -22.13 -2.58 7.80
C LEU A 90 -21.15 -2.43 6.64
N PHE A 91 -21.64 -2.41 5.41
CA PHE A 91 -20.82 -2.19 4.23
C PHE A 91 -20.07 -0.86 4.28
N VAL A 92 -20.75 0.24 4.63
CA VAL A 92 -20.14 1.57 4.75
C VAL A 92 -19.07 1.59 5.84
N VAL A 93 -19.34 1.02 7.02
CA VAL A 93 -18.36 0.94 8.12
C VAL A 93 -17.14 0.13 7.70
N CYS A 94 -17.33 -0.99 7.01
CA CYS A 94 -16.25 -1.81 6.46
C CYS A 94 -15.38 -1.04 5.46
N VAL A 95 -16.00 -0.32 4.52
CA VAL A 95 -15.29 0.51 3.54
C VAL A 95 -14.53 1.65 4.22
N TRP A 96 -15.10 2.27 5.25
CA TRP A 96 -14.44 3.31 6.04
C TRP A 96 -13.21 2.80 6.79
N ILE A 97 -13.30 1.67 7.47
CA ILE A 97 -12.16 1.07 8.18
C ILE A 97 -11.03 0.72 7.19
N LYS A 98 -11.38 0.20 6.01
CA LYS A 98 -10.42 -0.07 4.94
C LYS A 98 -9.74 1.20 4.43
N SER A 99 -10.52 2.26 4.21
CA SER A 99 -10.00 3.57 3.78
C SER A 99 -8.99 4.11 4.78
N LEU A 100 -9.30 4.04 6.08
CA LEU A 100 -8.42 4.52 7.16
C LEU A 100 -7.15 3.66 7.32
N SER A 101 -7.22 2.37 7.03
CA SER A 101 -6.07 1.46 7.16
C SER A 101 -5.12 1.51 5.96
N THR A 102 -5.64 1.89 4.79
CA THR A 102 -4.87 1.97 3.53
C THR A 102 -3.93 3.17 3.50
N GLU A 103 -4.29 4.28 4.15
CA GLU A 103 -3.50 5.52 4.16
C GLU A 103 -2.11 5.36 4.79
N ASN A 104 -1.96 4.47 5.79
CA ASN A 104 -0.68 4.23 6.46
C ASN A 104 0.17 3.10 5.84
N SER A 105 -0.34 2.43 4.81
CA SER A 105 0.25 1.19 4.30
C SER A 105 0.52 1.23 2.79
N ASN A 106 0.73 2.41 2.20
CA ASN A 106 1.01 2.49 0.77
C ASN A 106 2.40 1.87 0.49
N PRO A 107 2.49 0.68 -0.14
CA PRO A 107 3.76 0.01 -0.41
C PRO A 107 4.68 0.84 -1.30
N GLU A 108 4.13 1.78 -2.07
CA GLU A 108 4.86 2.69 -2.95
C GLU A 108 5.73 3.68 -2.14
N GLU A 109 5.20 4.23 -1.03
CA GLU A 109 5.96 5.13 -0.15
C GLU A 109 7.09 4.40 0.57
N ILE A 110 6.87 3.14 0.93
CA ILE A 110 7.87 2.28 1.57
C ILE A 110 8.97 1.92 0.56
N GLU A 111 8.62 1.63 -0.68
CA GLU A 111 9.59 1.38 -1.75
C GLU A 111 10.45 2.63 -2.03
N GLU A 112 9.86 3.83 -2.06
CA GLU A 112 10.61 5.08 -2.22
C GLU A 112 11.60 5.30 -1.07
N LYS A 113 11.18 5.06 0.18
CA LYS A 113 12.06 5.15 1.36
C LYS A 113 13.23 4.17 1.28
N ILE A 114 12.99 2.94 0.83
CA ILE A 114 14.05 1.93 0.68
C ILE A 114 14.98 2.29 -0.48
N LYS A 115 14.44 2.80 -1.60
CA LYS A 115 15.25 3.29 -2.72
C LYS A 115 16.16 4.45 -2.29
N GLN A 116 15.65 5.37 -1.47
CA GLN A 116 16.44 6.47 -0.91
C GLN A 116 17.56 5.96 0.02
N LYS A 117 17.25 5.06 0.96
CA LYS A 117 18.27 4.44 1.84
C LYS A 117 19.35 3.70 1.04
N ALA A 118 18.95 2.95 0.01
CA ALA A 118 19.88 2.24 -0.86
C ALA A 118 20.78 3.19 -1.66
N ARG A 119 20.23 4.33 -2.12
CA ARG A 119 20.98 5.40 -2.79
C ARG A 119 22.02 6.04 -1.85
N GLU A 120 21.64 6.33 -0.61
CA GLU A 120 22.57 6.89 0.36
C GLU A 120 23.72 5.94 0.68
N HIS A 121 23.42 4.65 0.90
CA HIS A 121 24.46 3.62 1.08
C HIS A 121 25.39 3.48 -0.13
N PHE A 122 24.82 3.50 -1.34
CA PHE A 122 25.62 3.44 -2.58
C PHE A 122 26.54 4.65 -2.70
N ARG A 123 26.03 5.86 -2.40
CA ARG A 123 26.79 7.11 -2.43
C ARG A 123 27.92 7.11 -1.41
N LEU A 124 27.68 6.69 -0.17
CA LEU A 124 28.70 6.63 0.90
C LEU A 124 29.81 5.61 0.60
N ASN A 125 29.49 4.50 -0.06
CA ASN A 125 30.48 3.47 -0.41
C ASN A 125 31.24 3.75 -1.72
N HIS A 126 30.81 4.74 -2.52
CA HIS A 126 31.45 5.15 -3.79
C HIS A 126 32.01 6.59 -3.75
N GLU A 127 31.97 7.25 -2.59
CA GLU A 127 32.72 8.48 -2.34
C GLU A 127 34.13 8.08 -1.87
N PRO A 128 35.22 8.50 -2.55
CA PRO A 128 36.60 8.15 -2.18
C PRO A 128 37.07 8.82 -0.88
#